data_AF-A0A384L746-F1
#
_entry.id   AF-A0A384L746-F1
#
_cell.length_a   1.000
_cell.length_b   1.000
_cell.length_c   1.000
_cell.angle_alpha   90.00
_cell.angle_beta   90.00
_cell.angle_gamma   90.00
#
_symmetry.space_group_name_H-M   'P 1'
#
loop_
_entity.id
_entity.type
_entity.pdbx_description
1 polymer ?
#
loop_
_entity_poly.entity_id
_entity_poly.type
_entity_poly.pdbx_seq_one_letter_code
_entity_poly.pdbx_strand_id
1 'polypeptide(L)'
;MPIDTDSDEWENGHRFDWTAVHIRSILSEDEAMTLDEIADELLEQKPDIIPKTMREDERALKTYLYRVLERQSRRDLVEDRAVTESDGTVEIYYANSGKPGVFPLAEIIDNFPRRFSKLEKELESTDDEVNELEGRLTQLEYQFREEHW
;
A
#
# COMPACT_ATOMS: atom_id res chain seq x y z
N MET A 1 5.69 19.64 16.64
CA MET A 1 4.40 20.24 17.07
C MET A 1 3.39 19.11 17.19
N PRO A 2 2.49 19.13 18.17
CA PRO A 2 1.34 18.22 18.20
C PRO A 2 0.42 18.50 17.00
N ILE A 3 -0.25 17.45 16.49
CA ILE A 3 -1.25 17.52 15.41
C ILE A 3 -2.66 17.53 16.02
N ASP A 4 -3.59 18.25 15.40
CA ASP A 4 -4.99 18.25 15.81
C ASP A 4 -5.67 16.94 15.36
N THR A 5 -6.34 16.24 16.28
CA THR A 5 -7.00 14.96 15.99
C THR A 5 -8.29 15.11 15.18
N ASP A 6 -8.80 16.33 15.04
CA ASP A 6 -9.96 16.64 14.20
C ASP A 6 -9.55 17.22 12.82
N SER A 7 -8.24 17.26 12.52
CA SER A 7 -7.74 17.77 11.24
C SER A 7 -7.84 16.76 10.09
N ASP A 8 -7.96 17.29 8.87
CA ASP A 8 -7.89 16.49 7.65
C ASP A 8 -6.58 15.69 7.57
N GLU A 9 -5.45 16.25 8.04
CA GLU A 9 -4.17 15.54 8.10
C GLU A 9 -4.18 14.33 9.04
N TRP A 10 -4.94 14.39 10.13
CA TRP A 10 -5.12 13.25 11.04
C TRP A 10 -6.09 12.21 10.48
N GLU A 11 -7.21 12.66 9.91
CA GLU A 11 -8.21 11.76 9.31
C GLU A 11 -7.63 10.99 8.10
N ASN A 12 -6.83 11.66 7.28
CA ASN A 12 -6.11 11.05 6.16
C ASN A 12 -4.77 10.44 6.56
N GLY A 13 -4.40 10.49 7.85
CA GLY A 13 -3.20 9.91 8.40
C GLY A 13 -3.17 8.39 8.22
N HIS A 14 -2.01 7.84 7.87
CA HIS A 14 -1.87 6.40 7.74
C HIS A 14 -1.99 5.71 9.10
N ARG A 15 -3.06 4.91 9.28
CA ARG A 15 -3.18 4.02 10.43
C ARG A 15 -2.06 2.98 10.39
N PHE A 16 -1.32 2.89 11.50
CA PHE A 16 -0.31 1.86 11.67
C PHE A 16 -0.96 0.48 11.76
N ASP A 17 -0.45 -0.46 10.97
CA ASP A 17 -0.87 -1.87 11.02
C ASP A 17 -0.15 -2.54 12.20
N TRP A 18 -0.81 -2.53 13.37
CA TRP A 18 -0.24 -3.04 14.62
C TRP A 18 0.10 -4.54 14.56
N THR A 19 -0.65 -5.30 13.76
CA THR A 19 -0.36 -6.72 13.51
C THR A 19 0.97 -6.86 12.77
N ALA A 20 1.22 -6.04 11.75
CA ALA A 20 2.48 -6.06 11.02
C ALA A 20 3.69 -5.74 11.91
N VAL A 21 3.53 -4.80 12.84
CA VAL A 21 4.58 -4.44 13.80
C VAL A 21 4.90 -5.62 14.73
N HIS A 22 3.88 -6.29 15.26
CA HIS A 22 4.09 -7.40 16.20
C HIS A 22 4.57 -8.68 15.52
N ILE A 23 4.12 -8.96 14.30
CA ILE A 23 4.70 -10.04 13.49
C ILE A 23 6.21 -9.86 13.38
N ARG A 24 6.67 -8.64 13.10
CA ARG A 24 8.12 -8.36 13.04
C ARG A 24 8.85 -8.48 14.36
N SER A 25 8.18 -8.27 15.50
CA SER A 25 8.81 -8.47 16.81
C SER A 25 8.91 -9.94 17.21
N ILE A 26 8.02 -10.78 16.66
CA ILE A 26 8.01 -12.22 16.91
C ILE A 26 9.00 -12.94 15.99
N LEU A 27 9.08 -12.51 14.73
CA LEU A 27 10.01 -13.09 13.76
C LEU A 27 11.47 -12.78 14.14
N SER A 28 12.28 -13.83 14.18
CA SER A 28 13.73 -13.78 14.38
C SER A 28 14.47 -13.69 13.05
N GLU A 29 15.71 -13.19 13.07
CA GLU A 29 16.65 -13.30 11.94
C GLU A 29 17.28 -14.70 11.87
N ASP A 30 17.37 -15.40 13.01
CA ASP A 30 18.07 -16.69 13.13
C ASP A 30 17.13 -17.90 13.00
N GLU A 31 15.83 -17.71 13.24
CA GLU A 31 14.81 -18.76 13.24
C GLU A 31 13.61 -18.35 12.39
N ALA A 32 13.21 -19.23 11.46
CA ALA A 32 12.07 -19.04 10.60
C ALA A 32 10.86 -19.80 11.14
N MET A 33 9.67 -19.22 10.99
CA MET A 33 8.41 -19.75 11.52
C MET A 33 7.41 -20.02 10.40
N THR A 34 6.55 -21.01 10.57
CA THR A 34 5.41 -21.26 9.69
C THR A 34 4.29 -20.26 9.97
N LEU A 35 3.30 -20.20 9.07
CA LEU A 35 2.12 -19.35 9.29
C LEU A 35 1.36 -19.74 10.57
N ASP A 36 1.32 -21.04 10.89
CA ASP A 36 0.59 -21.58 12.03
C ASP A 36 1.31 -21.22 13.33
N GLU A 37 2.64 -21.35 13.38
CA GLU A 37 3.44 -20.91 14.53
C GLU A 37 3.29 -19.40 14.79
N ILE A 38 3.28 -18.58 13.73
CA ILE A 38 3.05 -17.12 13.85
C ILE A 38 1.65 -16.83 14.39
N ALA A 39 0.64 -17.56 13.92
CA ALA A 39 -0.73 -17.39 14.38
C ALA A 39 -0.87 -17.72 15.86
N ASP A 40 -0.31 -18.85 16.30
CA ASP A 40 -0.33 -19.29 17.69
C ASP A 40 0.35 -18.28 18.62
N GLU A 41 1.56 -17.83 18.26
CA GLU A 41 2.32 -16.87 19.06
C GLU A 41 1.60 -15.51 19.18
N LEU A 42 0.98 -15.04 18.09
CA LEU A 42 0.20 -13.80 18.11
C LEU A 42 -1.06 -13.90 18.98
N LEU A 43 -1.75 -15.03 18.93
CA LEU A 43 -2.94 -15.28 19.74
C LEU A 43 -2.59 -15.41 21.22
N GLU A 44 -1.42 -15.97 21.54
CA GLU A 44 -0.93 -16.07 22.91
C GLU A 44 -0.48 -14.71 23.46
N GLN A 45 0.39 -13.98 22.75
CA GLN A 45 0.98 -12.76 23.28
C GLN A 45 0.04 -11.55 23.20
N LYS A 46 -0.62 -11.36 22.06
CA LYS A 46 -1.29 -10.10 21.69
C LYS A 46 -2.52 -10.33 20.81
N PRO A 47 -3.53 -11.10 21.27
CA PRO A 47 -4.69 -11.41 20.43
C PRO A 47 -5.44 -10.15 19.98
N ASP A 48 -5.46 -9.09 20.80
CA ASP A 48 -6.20 -7.84 20.58
C ASP A 48 -5.77 -7.01 19.38
N ILE A 49 -4.60 -7.26 18.81
CA ILE A 49 -4.16 -6.60 17.58
C ILE A 49 -4.83 -7.19 16.34
N ILE A 50 -5.29 -8.44 16.44
CA ILE A 50 -6.01 -9.14 15.38
C ILE A 50 -7.49 -8.75 15.48
N PRO A 51 -8.12 -8.31 14.36
CA PRO A 51 -9.55 -8.04 14.35
C PRO A 51 -10.37 -9.23 14.86
N LYS A 52 -11.32 -8.98 15.75
CA LYS A 52 -12.11 -10.03 16.42
C LYS A 52 -12.75 -11.02 15.43
N THR A 53 -13.29 -10.52 14.32
CA THR A 53 -13.90 -11.35 13.27
C THR A 53 -12.92 -12.31 12.60
N MET A 54 -11.64 -11.94 12.53
CA MET A 54 -10.58 -12.80 12.00
C MET A 54 -10.13 -13.81 13.06
N ARG A 55 -10.13 -13.42 14.34
CA ARG A 55 -9.70 -14.27 15.46
C ARG A 55 -10.61 -15.49 15.69
N GLU A 56 -11.90 -15.34 15.42
CA GLU A 56 -12.92 -16.38 15.70
C GLU A 56 -13.03 -17.45 14.59
N ASP A 57 -12.39 -17.23 13.44
CA ASP A 57 -12.39 -18.14 12.29
C ASP A 57 -10.95 -18.40 11.83
N GLU A 58 -10.47 -19.63 11.98
CA GLU A 58 -9.10 -20.02 11.63
C GLU A 58 -8.73 -19.68 10.18
N ARG A 59 -9.65 -19.89 9.24
CA ARG A 59 -9.41 -19.59 7.83
C ARG A 59 -9.31 -18.08 7.60
N ALA A 60 -10.16 -17.30 8.27
CA ALA A 60 -10.12 -15.85 8.22
C ALA A 60 -8.81 -15.31 8.83
N LEU A 61 -8.37 -15.88 9.96
CA LEU A 61 -7.10 -15.56 10.61
C LEU A 61 -5.92 -15.80 9.67
N LYS A 62 -5.79 -17.02 9.12
CA LYS A 62 -4.68 -17.38 8.23
C LYS A 62 -4.66 -16.50 6.97
N THR A 63 -5.82 -16.23 6.39
CA THR A 63 -5.94 -15.32 5.23
C THR A 63 -5.50 -13.89 5.57
N TYR A 64 -5.89 -13.39 6.74
CA TYR A 64 -5.51 -12.08 7.23
C TYR A 64 -3.99 -11.99 7.45
N LEU A 65 -3.41 -12.95 8.17
CA LEU A 65 -1.98 -12.99 8.47
C LEU A 65 -1.14 -13.13 7.19
N TYR A 66 -1.56 -13.98 6.25
CA TYR A 66 -0.90 -14.11 4.95
C TYR A 66 -0.83 -12.78 4.20
N ARG A 67 -1.93 -12.02 4.17
CA ARG A 67 -1.97 -10.70 3.53
C ARG A 67 -1.03 -9.69 4.22
N VAL A 68 -0.89 -9.78 5.55
CA VAL A 68 0.03 -8.94 6.30
C VAL A 68 1.48 -9.31 5.97
N LEU A 69 1.82 -10.60 6.00
CA LEU A 69 3.15 -11.12 5.68
C LEU A 69 3.56 -10.82 4.23
N GLU A 70 2.66 -11.02 3.26
CA GLU A 70 2.89 -10.69 1.85
C GLU A 70 3.24 -9.20 1.68
N ARG A 71 2.51 -8.31 2.39
CA ARG A 71 2.81 -6.88 2.37
C ARG A 71 4.18 -6.56 2.99
N GLN A 72 4.58 -7.26 4.05
CA GLN A 72 5.91 -7.08 4.65
C GLN A 72 7.02 -7.63 3.76
N SER A 73 6.83 -8.79 3.13
CA SER A 73 7.78 -9.39 2.19
C SER A 73 8.03 -8.48 0.99
N ARG A 74 6.97 -7.90 0.41
CA ARG A 74 7.11 -6.88 -0.65
C ARG A 74 7.85 -5.60 -0.25
N ARG A 75 8.09 -5.38 1.03
CA ARG A 75 8.83 -4.23 1.59
C ARG A 75 10.23 -4.63 2.08
N ASP A 76 10.67 -5.85 1.76
CA ASP A 76 11.91 -6.44 2.26
C ASP A 76 12.01 -6.40 3.80
N LEU A 77 10.87 -6.51 4.49
CA LEU A 77 10.81 -6.53 5.96
C LEU A 77 10.77 -7.94 6.53
N VAL A 78 10.21 -8.87 5.77
CA VAL A 78 10.09 -10.30 6.09
C VAL A 78 10.61 -11.07 4.89
N GLU A 79 11.39 -12.13 5.12
CA GLU A 79 11.77 -13.07 4.06
C GLU A 79 10.89 -14.31 4.16
N ASP A 80 10.42 -14.80 3.02
CA ASP A 80 9.64 -16.04 2.91
C ASP A 80 10.36 -17.07 2.02
N ARG A 81 10.37 -18.33 2.44
CA ARG A 81 10.94 -19.44 1.66
C ARG A 81 10.08 -20.69 1.73
N ALA A 82 9.86 -21.31 0.57
CA ALA A 82 9.32 -22.65 0.48
C ALA A 82 10.44 -23.67 0.76
N VAL A 83 10.25 -24.50 1.78
CA VAL A 83 11.15 -25.58 2.17
C VAL A 83 10.45 -26.91 1.90
N THR A 84 11.15 -27.81 1.22
CA THR A 84 10.67 -29.18 1.02
C THR A 84 11.22 -30.05 2.14
N GLU A 85 10.32 -30.61 2.94
CA GLU A 85 10.68 -31.54 4.00
C GLU A 85 11.09 -32.91 3.46
N SER A 86 11.67 -33.73 4.34
CA SER A 86 12.17 -35.07 3.99
C SER A 86 11.10 -36.04 3.48
N ASP A 87 9.83 -35.79 3.79
CA ASP A 87 8.66 -36.56 3.35
C ASP A 87 8.09 -36.06 2.00
N GLY A 88 8.63 -34.97 1.44
CA GLY A 88 8.18 -34.34 0.21
C GLY A 88 7.10 -33.26 0.40
N THR A 89 6.69 -32.99 1.64
CA THR A 89 5.78 -31.89 1.97
C THR A 89 6.50 -30.56 1.72
N VAL A 90 5.80 -29.57 1.15
CA VAL A 90 6.33 -28.22 0.95
C VAL A 90 5.63 -27.27 1.89
N GLU A 91 6.40 -26.61 2.74
CA GLU A 91 5.92 -25.64 3.70
C GLU A 91 6.60 -24.27 3.51
N ILE A 92 5.89 -23.19 3.80
CA ILE A 92 6.39 -21.83 3.69
C ILE A 92 6.80 -21.33 5.07
N TYR A 93 8.05 -20.94 5.19
CA TYR A 93 8.62 -20.35 6.40
C TYR A 93 8.85 -18.86 6.18
N TYR A 94 8.71 -18.10 7.27
CA TYR A 94 8.90 -16.65 7.32
C TYR A 94 9.95 -16.32 8.36
N ALA A 95 10.86 -15.41 8.04
CA ALA A 95 11.87 -14.89 8.95
C ALA A 95 11.94 -13.37 8.87
N ASN A 96 12.49 -12.74 9.90
CA ASN A 96 12.83 -11.33 9.83
C ASN A 96 13.99 -11.14 8.86
N SER A 97 13.85 -10.19 7.95
CA SER A 97 14.88 -9.92 6.94
C SER A 97 16.16 -9.28 7.49
N GLY A 98 16.10 -8.68 8.69
CA GLY A 98 17.18 -7.85 9.26
C GLY A 98 17.49 -6.57 8.46
N LYS A 99 16.81 -6.34 7.34
CA LYS A 99 17.04 -5.19 6.45
C LYS A 99 16.29 -3.96 6.94
N PRO A 100 16.84 -2.75 6.73
CA PRO A 100 16.04 -1.54 6.84
C PRO A 100 14.94 -1.62 5.77
N GLY A 101 13.67 -1.59 6.19
CA GLY A 101 12.55 -1.76 5.29
C GLY A 101 12.61 -0.82 4.11
N VAL A 102 12.46 -1.36 2.91
CA VAL A 102 12.32 -0.56 1.71
C VAL A 102 10.87 -0.10 1.66
N PHE A 103 10.66 1.21 1.64
CA PHE A 103 9.35 1.80 1.41
C PHE A 103 9.39 2.42 0.01
N PRO A 104 9.06 1.67 -1.06
CA PRO A 104 9.18 2.16 -2.43
C PRO A 104 8.40 3.46 -2.65
N LEU A 105 7.26 3.63 -1.97
CA LEU A 105 6.52 4.90 -2.02
C LEU A 105 7.25 6.05 -1.33
N ALA A 106 8.00 5.80 -0.24
CA ALA A 106 8.82 6.83 0.39
C ALA A 106 10.03 7.19 -0.49
N GLU A 107 10.69 6.20 -1.10
CA GLU A 107 11.73 6.46 -2.11
C GLU A 107 11.18 7.17 -3.34
N ILE A 108 9.94 6.89 -3.76
CA ILE A 108 9.26 7.62 -4.84
C ILE A 108 8.91 9.04 -4.39
N ILE A 109 8.45 9.27 -3.16
CA ILE A 109 8.17 10.63 -2.66
C ILE A 109 9.45 11.48 -2.58
N ASP A 110 10.58 10.87 -2.21
CA ASP A 110 11.86 11.56 -2.10
C ASP A 110 12.56 11.74 -3.46
N ASN A 111 12.41 10.80 -4.41
CA ASN A 111 13.08 10.86 -5.72
C ASN A 111 12.19 11.35 -6.89
N PHE A 112 10.88 11.14 -6.82
CA PHE A 112 9.93 11.73 -7.75
C PHE A 112 9.30 12.95 -7.08
N PRO A 113 9.60 14.17 -7.56
CA PRO A 113 8.95 15.37 -7.03
C PRO A 113 7.43 15.19 -7.05
N ARG A 114 6.72 15.84 -6.11
CA ARG A 114 5.25 16.05 -6.09
C ARG A 114 4.71 16.82 -7.33
N ARG A 115 5.41 16.76 -8.46
CA ARG A 115 5.18 17.45 -9.73
C ARG A 115 4.13 16.79 -10.61
N PHE A 116 3.36 15.82 -10.12
CA PHE A 116 2.09 15.50 -10.80
C PHE A 116 1.17 16.71 -10.80
N SER A 117 1.16 17.53 -9.74
CA SER A 117 0.40 18.78 -9.70
C SER A 117 0.79 19.82 -10.77
N LYS A 118 2.05 19.84 -11.21
CA LYS A 118 2.52 20.76 -12.27
C LYS A 118 2.10 20.25 -13.65
N LEU A 119 2.20 18.94 -13.88
CA LEU A 119 1.75 18.30 -15.11
C LEU A 119 0.23 18.31 -15.23
N GLU A 120 -0.51 18.10 -14.13
CA GLU A 120 -1.97 18.24 -14.08
C GLU A 120 -2.40 19.68 -14.39
N LYS A 121 -1.73 20.69 -13.82
CA LYS A 121 -1.99 22.09 -14.17
C LYS A 121 -1.62 22.46 -15.60
N GLU A 122 -0.54 21.91 -16.13
CA GLU A 122 -0.16 22.11 -17.55
C GLU A 122 -1.15 21.41 -18.50
N LEU A 123 -1.69 20.26 -18.10
CA LEU A 123 -2.72 19.54 -18.84
C LEU A 123 -4.06 20.31 -18.83
N GLU A 124 -4.47 20.79 -17.67
CA GLU A 124 -5.69 21.61 -17.48
C GLU A 124 -5.60 22.91 -18.29
N SER A 125 -4.44 23.59 -18.30
CA SER A 125 -4.24 24.78 -19.15
C SER A 125 -4.26 24.47 -20.64
N THR A 126 -3.79 23.28 -21.04
CA THR A 126 -3.79 22.88 -22.46
C THR A 126 -5.21 22.58 -22.94
N ASP A 127 -6.03 21.94 -22.10
CA ASP A 127 -7.45 21.70 -22.41
C ASP A 127 -8.25 23.00 -22.51
N ASP A 128 -7.97 23.98 -21.64
CA ASP A 128 -8.58 25.32 -21.73
C ASP A 128 -8.21 26.03 -23.04
N GLU A 129 -6.94 25.97 -23.46
CA GLU A 129 -6.48 26.55 -24.74
C GLU A 129 -7.13 25.87 -25.95
N VAL A 130 -7.30 24.55 -25.93
CA VAL A 130 -7.97 23.80 -26.99
C VAL A 130 -9.45 24.20 -27.09
N ASN A 131 -10.15 24.27 -25.95
CA ASN A 131 -11.55 24.68 -25.92
C ASN A 131 -11.76 26.11 -26.43
N GLU A 132 -10.85 27.04 -26.12
CA GLU A 132 -10.91 28.41 -26.65
C GLU A 132 -10.71 28.43 -28.19
N LEU A 133 -9.76 27.64 -28.70
CA LEU A 133 -9.51 27.54 -30.13
C LEU A 133 -10.69 26.91 -30.89
N GLU A 134 -11.31 25.87 -30.34
CA GLU A 134 -12.53 25.26 -30.91
C GLU A 134 -13.71 26.24 -30.93
N GLY A 135 -13.87 27.04 -29.87
CA GLY A 135 -14.88 28.10 -29.83
C GLY A 135 -14.66 29.18 -30.90
N ARG A 136 -13.40 29.61 -31.09
CA ARG A 136 -13.02 30.58 -32.13
C ARG A 136 -13.21 30.02 -33.54
N LEU A 137 -12.89 28.74 -33.76
CA LEU A 137 -13.11 28.07 -35.04
C LEU A 137 -14.60 27.99 -35.37
N THR A 138 -15.42 27.59 -34.40
CA THR A 138 -16.88 27.51 -34.55
C THR A 138 -17.48 28.87 -34.89
N GLN A 139 -16.97 29.95 -34.29
CA GLN A 139 -17.42 31.31 -34.56
C GLN A 139 -17.04 31.79 -35.97
N LEU A 140 -15.84 31.45 -36.43
CA LEU A 140 -15.38 31.71 -37.80
C LEU A 140 -16.20 30.93 -38.84
N GLU A 141 -16.51 29.65 -38.58
CA GLU A 141 -17.36 28.83 -39.44
C GLU A 141 -18.78 29.39 -39.54
N TYR A 142 -19.33 29.88 -38.42
CA TYR A 142 -20.63 30.54 -38.40
C TYR A 142 -20.63 31.84 -39.23
N GLN A 143 -19.61 32.69 -39.07
CA GLN A 143 -19.47 33.93 -39.85
C GLN A 143 -19.29 33.66 -41.34
N PHE A 144 -18.44 32.70 -41.70
CA PHE A 144 -18.24 32.29 -43.09
C PHE A 144 -19.54 31.76 -43.73
N ARG A 145 -20.35 31.05 -42.94
CA ARG A 145 -21.65 30.53 -43.38
C ARG A 145 -22.71 31.62 -43.53
N GLU A 146 -22.66 32.68 -42.73
CA GLU A 146 -23.53 33.87 -42.90
C GLU A 146 -23.11 34.76 -44.07
N GLU A 147 -21.81 34.88 -44.37
CA GLU A 147 -21.31 35.70 -45.49
C GLU A 147 -21.50 35.06 -46.87
N HIS A 148 -21.68 33.73 -46.92
CA HIS A 148 -21.84 32.96 -48.16
C HIS A 148 -23.28 32.45 -48.41
N TRP A 149 -24.28 33.09 -47.79
CA TRP A 149 -25.71 32.93 -48.09
C TRP A 149 -26.38 34.25 -48.47
#